data_AF-A0A359F7P0-F1
#
_entry.id   AF-A0A359F7P0-F1
#
_cell.length_a   1.000
_cell.length_b   1.000
_cell.length_c   1.000
_cell.angle_alpha   90.00
_cell.angle_beta   90.00
_cell.angle_gamma   90.00
#
_symmetry.space_group_name_H-M   'P 1'
#
loop_
_entity.id
_entity.type
_entity.pdbx_description
1 polymer ?
#
loop_
_entity_poly.entity_id
_entity_poly.type
_entity_poly.pdbx_seq_one_letter_code
_entity_poly.pdbx_strand_id
1 'polypeptide(L)'
;MHSCDDYLRSFGMSGLLISDELRQIEHSFAVNLGHLPPTDPASSVAFYPQFEQSVRQEAADMSDHYEVFYCLEQAIRKLITETLEEAEGVEWWAGARVPTDIKESVVGLVKKEKDNGITQRSERMIDYTTFGQLSVVITSNWTLFEPILKSKRGVERVMASLNLLRGPIAHCCPMQEDEVDRLRLAVKDWFRMIG
;
A
#
# COMPACT_ATOMS: atom_id res chain seq x y z
N MET A 1 -52.65 -18.83 -16.36
CA MET A 1 -51.25 -19.27 -16.22
C MET A 1 -50.22 -18.13 -16.36
N HIS A 2 -50.61 -16.83 -16.35
CA HIS A 2 -49.65 -15.71 -16.50
C HIS A 2 -48.98 -15.23 -15.21
N SER A 3 -49.56 -15.52 -14.04
CA SER A 3 -49.14 -14.88 -12.80
C SER A 3 -47.72 -15.23 -12.33
N CYS A 4 -47.25 -16.45 -12.55
CA CYS A 4 -45.94 -16.86 -12.04
C CYS A 4 -44.79 -16.23 -12.84
N ASP A 5 -44.93 -16.16 -14.16
CA ASP A 5 -43.95 -15.55 -15.05
C ASP A 5 -43.81 -14.04 -14.83
N ASP A 6 -44.92 -13.36 -14.56
CA ASP A 6 -44.92 -11.93 -14.23
C ASP A 6 -44.22 -11.65 -12.90
N TYR A 7 -44.41 -12.51 -11.89
CA TYR A 7 -43.69 -12.40 -10.62
C TYR A 7 -42.20 -12.71 -10.77
N LEU A 8 -41.83 -13.74 -11.55
CA LEU A 8 -40.43 -14.06 -11.86
C LEU A 8 -39.73 -12.90 -12.58
N ARG A 9 -40.41 -12.28 -13.54
CA ARG A 9 -39.90 -11.10 -14.24
C ARG A 9 -39.73 -9.91 -13.30
N SER A 10 -40.73 -9.63 -12.48
CA SER A 10 -40.68 -8.55 -11.49
C SER A 10 -39.54 -8.75 -10.50
N PHE A 11 -39.36 -9.98 -9.99
CA PHE A 11 -38.25 -10.36 -9.13
C PHE A 11 -36.90 -10.13 -9.83
N GLY A 12 -36.75 -10.60 -11.07
CA GLY A 12 -35.53 -10.40 -11.86
C GLY A 12 -35.19 -8.93 -12.10
N MET A 13 -36.17 -8.11 -12.49
CA MET A 13 -35.99 -6.67 -12.70
C MET A 13 -35.62 -5.94 -11.40
N SER A 14 -36.25 -6.32 -10.28
CA SER A 14 -35.94 -5.75 -8.97
C SER A 14 -34.52 -6.13 -8.55
N GLY A 15 -34.11 -7.38 -8.76
CA GLY A 15 -32.74 -7.83 -8.51
C GLY A 15 -31.70 -7.10 -9.35
N LEU A 16 -32.00 -6.82 -10.63
CA LEU A 16 -31.14 -6.03 -11.51
C LEU A 16 -31.00 -4.58 -11.04
N LEU A 17 -32.12 -3.93 -10.67
CA LEU A 17 -32.11 -2.56 -10.14
C LEU A 17 -31.29 -2.46 -8.84
N ILE A 18 -31.53 -3.38 -7.90
CA ILE A 18 -30.75 -3.45 -6.64
C ILE A 18 -29.27 -3.64 -6.95
N SER A 19 -28.93 -4.52 -7.90
CA SER A 19 -27.53 -4.76 -8.26
C SER A 19 -26.84 -3.55 -8.88
N ASP A 20 -27.57 -2.73 -9.66
CA ASP A 20 -27.06 -1.48 -10.24
C ASP A 20 -26.88 -0.40 -9.18
N GLU A 21 -27.85 -0.22 -8.28
CA GLU A 21 -27.76 0.72 -7.16
C GLU A 21 -26.59 0.37 -6.22
N LEU A 22 -26.43 -0.91 -5.89
CA LEU A 22 -25.29 -1.39 -5.11
C LEU A 22 -23.97 -1.14 -5.83
N ARG A 23 -23.91 -1.31 -7.16
CA ARG A 23 -22.72 -0.99 -7.97
C ARG A 23 -22.39 0.51 -7.95
N GLN A 24 -23.39 1.39 -7.97
CA GLN A 24 -23.17 2.84 -7.84
C GLN A 24 -22.59 3.20 -6.47
N ILE A 25 -23.03 2.54 -5.40
CA ILE A 25 -22.47 2.69 -4.05
C ILE A 25 -21.01 2.19 -4.03
N GLU A 26 -20.75 0.99 -4.55
CA GLU A 26 -19.39 0.44 -4.68
C GLU A 26 -18.44 1.42 -5.36
N HIS A 27 -18.83 2.01 -6.50
CA HIS A 27 -18.03 3.02 -7.20
C HIS A 27 -17.84 4.31 -6.39
N SER A 28 -18.89 4.78 -5.72
CA SER A 28 -18.84 6.04 -4.97
C SER A 28 -17.94 5.96 -3.74
N PHE A 29 -17.86 4.77 -3.13
CA PHE A 29 -17.12 4.53 -1.89
C PHE A 29 -15.85 3.69 -2.09
N ALA A 30 -15.56 3.26 -3.32
CA ALA A 30 -14.46 2.35 -3.64
C ALA A 30 -14.44 1.08 -2.76
N VAL A 31 -15.63 0.48 -2.57
CA VAL A 31 -15.81 -0.76 -1.80
C VAL A 31 -16.35 -1.86 -2.70
N ASN A 32 -16.13 -3.12 -2.35
CA ASN A 32 -16.74 -4.29 -3.01
C ASN A 32 -17.68 -4.98 -2.03
N LEU A 33 -18.97 -5.05 -2.37
CA LEU A 33 -20.05 -5.62 -1.57
C LEU A 33 -20.28 -7.11 -1.91
N GLY A 34 -19.63 -7.63 -2.94
CA GLY A 34 -19.64 -9.05 -3.30
C GLY A 34 -20.99 -9.55 -3.85
N HIS A 35 -21.89 -8.64 -4.25
CA HIS A 35 -23.21 -9.01 -4.80
C HIS A 35 -23.17 -9.40 -6.27
N LEU A 36 -22.09 -9.04 -6.97
CA LEU A 36 -21.81 -9.44 -8.35
C LEU A 36 -20.44 -10.12 -8.40
N PRO A 37 -20.22 -11.07 -9.34
CA PRO A 37 -18.87 -11.53 -9.62
C PRO A 37 -18.00 -10.31 -9.97
N PRO A 38 -16.74 -10.28 -9.49
CA PRO A 38 -15.85 -9.16 -9.75
C PRO A 38 -15.84 -8.88 -11.24
N THR A 39 -16.41 -7.74 -11.62
CA THR A 39 -16.32 -7.24 -12.98
C THR A 39 -14.97 -6.57 -12.98
N ASP A 40 -13.94 -7.34 -13.34
CA ASP A 40 -12.57 -6.89 -13.48
C ASP A 40 -12.61 -5.51 -14.15
N PRO A 41 -12.30 -4.41 -13.43
CA PRO A 41 -12.51 -3.06 -13.92
C PRO A 41 -11.51 -2.85 -15.04
N ALA A 42 -11.90 -3.25 -16.26
CA ALA A 42 -11.13 -3.27 -17.49
C ALA A 42 -9.64 -3.06 -17.23
N SER A 43 -8.94 -4.11 -16.75
CA SER A 43 -7.50 -4.07 -16.53
C SER A 43 -6.89 -3.25 -17.66
N SER A 44 -6.18 -2.17 -17.33
CA SER A 44 -5.60 -1.28 -18.34
C SER A 44 -4.72 -2.05 -19.33
N VAL A 45 -4.23 -3.21 -18.89
CA VAL A 45 -3.45 -4.19 -19.66
C VAL A 45 -4.32 -5.04 -20.61
N ALA A 46 -5.61 -5.25 -20.33
CA ALA A 46 -6.54 -5.96 -21.20
C ALA A 46 -6.80 -5.23 -22.54
N PHE A 47 -6.51 -3.93 -22.62
CA PHE A 47 -6.53 -3.15 -23.86
C PHE A 47 -5.32 -3.44 -24.78
N TYR A 48 -4.33 -4.19 -24.30
CA TYR A 48 -3.10 -4.50 -25.03
C TYR A 48 -3.02 -6.01 -25.29
N PRO A 49 -3.65 -6.52 -26.38
CA PRO A 49 -3.64 -7.94 -26.73
C PRO A 49 -2.24 -8.48 -27.07
N GLN A 50 -1.23 -7.62 -27.21
CA GLN A 50 0.17 -7.99 -27.42
C GLN A 50 0.79 -8.67 -26.18
N PHE A 51 0.23 -8.46 -24.99
CA PHE A 51 0.70 -9.13 -23.79
C PHE A 51 0.07 -10.52 -23.66
N GLU A 52 0.92 -11.51 -23.38
CA GLU A 52 0.48 -12.88 -23.11
C GLU A 52 -0.55 -12.90 -21.96
N GLN A 53 -1.53 -13.78 -22.08
CA GLN A 53 -2.59 -13.90 -21.07
C GLN A 53 -2.03 -14.29 -19.69
N SER A 54 -1.01 -15.15 -19.65
CA SER A 54 -0.27 -15.53 -18.44
C SER A 54 0.33 -14.32 -17.72
N VAL A 55 1.01 -13.46 -18.47
CA VAL A 55 1.63 -12.23 -17.93
C VAL A 55 0.58 -11.25 -17.42
N ARG A 56 -0.56 -11.13 -18.10
CA ARG A 56 -1.67 -10.28 -17.65
C ARG A 56 -2.29 -10.77 -16.34
N GLN A 57 -2.43 -12.09 -16.18
CA GLN A 57 -2.91 -12.67 -14.92
C GLN A 57 -1.90 -12.43 -13.79
N GLU A 58 -0.61 -12.68 -14.05
CA GLU A 58 0.45 -12.43 -13.07
C GLU A 58 0.52 -10.96 -12.63
N ALA A 59 0.37 -10.03 -13.58
CA ALA A 59 0.31 -8.60 -13.28
C ALA A 59 -0.91 -8.21 -12.43
N ALA A 60 -2.06 -8.83 -12.68
CA ALA A 60 -3.26 -8.63 -11.87
C ALA A 60 -3.01 -9.11 -10.42
N ASP A 61 -2.47 -10.31 -10.24
CA ASP A 61 -2.16 -10.87 -8.92
C ASP A 61 -1.13 -10.00 -8.17
N MET A 62 -0.09 -9.51 -8.87
CA MET A 62 0.93 -8.62 -8.29
C MET A 62 0.39 -7.23 -7.93
N SER A 63 -0.68 -6.76 -8.57
CA SER A 63 -1.26 -5.44 -8.31
C SER A 63 -1.83 -5.33 -6.90
N ASP A 64 -2.46 -6.40 -6.40
CA ASP A 64 -2.98 -6.48 -5.03
C ASP A 64 -1.86 -6.33 -4.00
N HIS A 65 -0.70 -6.93 -4.26
CA HIS A 65 0.46 -6.85 -3.37
C HIS A 65 1.05 -5.45 -3.35
N TYR A 66 1.16 -4.81 -4.52
CA TYR A 66 1.61 -3.42 -4.62
C TYR A 66 0.66 -2.47 -3.87
N GLU A 67 -0.66 -2.64 -4.01
CA GLU A 67 -1.64 -1.80 -3.33
C GLU A 67 -1.48 -1.84 -1.80
N VAL A 68 -1.43 -3.05 -1.23
CA VAL A 68 -1.21 -3.23 0.21
C VAL A 68 0.12 -2.61 0.66
N PHE A 69 1.17 -2.83 -0.13
CA PHE A 69 2.51 -2.32 0.17
C PHE A 69 2.55 -0.79 0.16
N TYR A 70 1.97 -0.16 -0.86
CA TYR A 70 1.88 1.28 -1.00
C TYR A 70 1.09 1.91 0.15
N CYS A 71 -0.10 1.38 0.46
CA CYS A 71 -0.93 1.86 1.56
C CYS A 71 -0.20 1.77 2.90
N LEU A 72 0.48 0.66 3.17
CA LEU A 72 1.21 0.45 4.42
C LEU A 72 2.41 1.41 4.52
N GLU A 73 3.18 1.59 3.45
CA GLU A 73 4.31 2.51 3.44
C GLU A 73 3.87 3.96 3.69
N GLN A 74 2.79 4.41 3.04
CA GLN A 74 2.24 5.75 3.26
C GLN A 74 1.73 5.93 4.70
N ALA A 75 1.06 4.93 5.26
CA ALA A 75 0.59 4.98 6.64
C ALA A 75 1.75 5.09 7.65
N ILE A 76 2.84 4.34 7.43
CA ILE A 76 4.03 4.41 8.29
C ILE A 76 4.74 5.75 8.17
N ARG A 77 4.92 6.25 6.94
CA ARG A 77 5.54 7.57 6.70
C ARG A 77 4.72 8.68 7.35
N LYS A 78 3.39 8.61 7.25
CA LYS A 78 2.48 9.55 7.90
C LYS A 78 2.65 9.53 9.42
N LEU A 79 2.62 8.35 10.05
CA LEU A 79 2.85 8.22 11.49
C LEU A 79 4.18 8.85 11.92
N ILE A 80 5.28 8.55 11.22
CA ILE A 80 6.60 9.11 11.53
C ILE A 80 6.60 10.63 11.38
N THR A 81 6.02 11.14 10.30
CA THR A 81 5.95 12.58 10.02
C THR A 81 5.17 13.30 11.11
N GLU A 82 3.96 12.84 11.45
CA GLU A 82 3.13 13.43 12.49
C GLU A 82 3.82 13.41 13.87
N THR A 83 4.43 12.28 14.24
CA THR A 83 5.13 12.15 15.54
C THR A 83 6.36 13.06 15.64
N LEU A 84 7.13 13.20 14.56
CA LEU A 84 8.35 14.03 14.57
C LEU A 84 8.04 15.52 14.42
N GLU A 85 7.02 15.88 13.65
CA GLU A 85 6.53 17.26 13.55
C GLU A 85 5.98 17.76 14.89
N GLU A 86 5.26 16.92 15.64
CA GLU A 86 4.79 17.28 16.98
C GLU A 86 5.95 17.53 17.96
N ALA A 87 7.04 16.76 17.83
CA ALA A 87 8.17 16.84 18.76
C ALA A 87 9.19 17.95 18.45
N GLU A 88 9.47 18.23 17.16
CA GLU A 88 10.54 19.15 16.73
C GLU A 88 10.05 20.26 15.77
N GLY A 89 8.77 20.24 15.37
CA GLY A 89 8.21 21.15 14.38
C GLY A 89 8.50 20.75 12.93
N VAL A 90 8.15 21.62 12.00
CA VAL A 90 8.18 21.35 10.53
C VAL A 90 9.58 21.02 10.00
N GLU A 91 10.63 21.51 10.64
CA GLU A 91 12.03 21.28 10.23
C GLU A 91 12.66 20.01 10.84
N TRP A 92 11.84 19.10 11.37
CA TRP A 92 12.29 17.86 12.01
C TRP A 92 13.27 17.04 11.16
N TRP A 93 13.10 17.05 9.83
CA TRP A 93 13.97 16.32 8.91
C TRP A 93 15.41 16.85 8.93
N ALA A 94 15.61 18.17 9.01
CA ALA A 94 16.93 18.77 9.08
C ALA A 94 17.60 18.54 10.45
N GLY A 95 16.79 18.33 11.49
CA GLY A 95 17.23 18.15 12.87
C GLY A 95 18.01 16.87 13.17
N ALA A 96 18.27 16.65 14.46
CA ALA A 96 19.08 15.53 14.96
C ALA A 96 18.31 14.20 15.04
N ARG A 97 16.98 14.23 14.87
CA ARG A 97 16.11 13.04 14.98
C ARG A 97 16.31 12.05 13.84
N VAL A 98 16.67 12.54 12.65
CA VAL A 98 16.95 11.68 11.49
C VAL A 98 18.46 11.42 11.42
N PRO A 99 18.91 10.15 11.44
CA PRO A 99 20.31 9.80 11.26
C PRO A 99 20.94 10.39 10.00
N THR A 100 22.20 10.80 10.09
CA THR A 100 22.92 11.50 9.01
C THR A 100 23.08 10.63 7.76
N ASP A 101 23.36 9.34 7.93
CA ASP A 101 23.47 8.36 6.84
C ASP A 101 22.18 8.25 6.00
N ILE A 102 21.02 8.30 6.67
CA ILE A 102 19.71 8.31 5.99
C ILE A 102 19.51 9.61 5.22
N LYS A 103 19.84 10.76 5.82
CA LYS A 103 19.75 12.07 5.15
C LYS A 103 20.64 12.13 3.92
N GLU A 104 21.89 11.69 4.04
CA GLU A 104 22.85 11.65 2.92
C GLU A 104 22.38 10.70 1.81
N SER A 105 21.87 9.52 2.17
CA SER A 105 21.28 8.57 1.21
C SER A 105 20.13 9.19 0.43
N VAL A 106 19.21 9.90 1.11
CA VAL A 106 18.06 10.55 0.48
C VAL A 106 18.49 11.71 -0.43
N VAL A 107 19.38 12.58 0.05
CA VAL A 107 19.93 13.69 -0.75
C VAL A 107 20.63 13.15 -2.01
N GLY A 108 21.34 12.03 -1.89
CA GLY A 108 21.95 11.35 -3.03
C GLY A 108 20.93 10.89 -4.08
N LEU A 109 19.78 10.35 -3.66
CA LEU A 109 18.70 9.95 -4.56
C LEU A 109 18.04 11.14 -5.25
N VAL A 110 17.70 12.19 -4.50
CA VAL A 110 17.10 13.43 -5.04
C VAL A 110 18.04 14.08 -6.06
N LYS A 111 19.34 14.14 -5.74
CA LYS A 111 20.36 14.67 -6.64
C LYS A 111 20.48 13.80 -7.89
N LYS A 112 20.49 12.47 -7.74
CA LYS A 112 20.54 11.55 -8.88
C LYS A 112 19.33 11.74 -9.81
N GLU A 113 18.13 11.95 -9.29
CA GLU A 113 16.95 12.23 -10.12
C GLU A 113 17.10 13.53 -10.90
N LYS A 114 17.52 14.60 -10.21
CA LYS A 114 17.78 15.91 -10.83
C LYS A 114 18.85 15.85 -11.90
N ASP A 115 19.98 15.20 -11.62
CA ASP A 115 21.13 15.09 -12.52
C ASP A 115 20.79 14.25 -13.77
N ASN A 116 19.85 13.30 -13.67
CA ASN A 116 19.37 12.52 -14.81
C ASN A 116 18.19 13.17 -15.56
N GLY A 117 17.77 14.38 -15.16
CA GLY A 117 16.70 15.11 -15.84
C GLY A 117 15.31 14.47 -15.72
N ILE A 118 15.11 13.60 -14.73
CA ILE A 118 13.80 13.00 -14.43
C ILE A 118 13.06 13.83 -13.38
N THR A 119 11.73 13.83 -13.47
CA THR A 119 10.88 14.48 -12.48
C THR A 119 11.16 13.90 -11.09
N GLN A 120 11.31 14.77 -10.10
CA GLN A 120 11.44 14.33 -8.72
C GLN A 120 10.16 13.62 -8.28
N ARG A 121 10.31 12.45 -7.66
CA ARG A 121 9.14 11.64 -7.25
C ARG A 121 8.31 12.29 -6.13
N SER A 122 8.91 13.15 -5.33
CA SER A 122 8.25 13.85 -4.22
C SER A 122 9.06 15.06 -3.77
N GLU A 123 8.37 16.05 -3.19
CA GLU A 123 8.98 17.17 -2.47
C GLU A 123 9.38 16.79 -1.04
N ARG A 124 8.75 15.75 -0.46
CA ARG A 124 9.02 15.32 0.92
C ARG A 124 10.18 14.32 0.94
N MET A 125 11.22 14.63 1.70
CA MET A 125 12.43 13.79 1.80
C MET A 125 12.14 12.39 2.35
N ILE A 126 11.15 12.25 3.25
CA ILE A 126 10.72 10.94 3.76
C ILE A 126 10.25 10.00 2.64
N ASP A 127 9.78 10.53 1.51
CA ASP A 127 9.29 9.69 0.41
C ASP A 127 10.39 8.94 -0.37
N TYR A 128 11.65 9.31 -0.11
CA TYR A 128 12.84 8.65 -0.65
C TYR A 128 13.38 7.55 0.27
N THR A 129 12.76 7.34 1.41
CA THR A 129 13.20 6.33 2.38
C THR A 129 12.64 4.96 2.05
N THR A 130 13.25 3.95 2.67
CA THR A 130 12.84 2.55 2.59
C THR A 130 12.34 2.06 3.95
N PHE A 131 11.63 0.93 4.01
CA PHE A 131 11.25 0.32 5.29
C PHE A 131 12.43 0.10 6.24
N GLY A 132 13.59 -0.30 5.75
CA GLY A 132 14.79 -0.41 6.58
C GLY A 132 15.16 0.93 7.24
N GLN A 133 15.18 2.02 6.47
CA GLN A 133 15.50 3.36 6.98
C GLN A 133 14.41 3.90 7.91
N LEU A 134 13.13 3.71 7.57
CA LEU A 134 12.00 4.08 8.41
C LEU A 134 12.05 3.35 9.76
N SER A 135 12.47 2.08 9.78
CA SER A 135 12.69 1.33 11.02
C SER A 135 13.73 2.01 11.91
N VAL A 136 14.86 2.45 11.33
CA VAL A 136 15.92 3.13 12.07
C VAL A 136 15.42 4.48 12.60
N VAL A 137 14.67 5.24 11.80
CA VAL A 137 14.07 6.51 12.25
C VAL A 137 13.16 6.29 13.46
N ILE A 138 12.30 5.27 13.43
CA ILE A 138 11.44 4.93 14.58
C ILE A 138 12.28 4.52 15.79
N THR A 139 13.24 3.61 15.61
CA THR A 139 13.96 2.99 16.73
C THR A 139 14.98 3.91 17.38
N SER A 140 15.57 4.84 16.62
CA SER A 140 16.43 5.92 17.14
C SER A 140 15.65 6.96 17.95
N ASN A 141 14.33 7.07 17.73
CA ASN A 141 13.45 8.02 18.41
C ASN A 141 12.38 7.32 19.26
N TRP A 142 12.70 6.13 19.78
CA TRP A 142 11.71 5.22 20.38
C TRP A 142 10.83 5.86 21.47
N THR A 143 11.38 6.78 22.28
CA THR A 143 10.63 7.47 23.34
C THR A 143 9.41 8.24 22.83
N LEU A 144 9.42 8.69 21.57
CA LEU A 144 8.28 9.37 20.94
C LEU A 144 7.22 8.38 20.44
N PHE A 145 7.63 7.17 20.09
CA PHE A 145 6.76 6.13 19.52
C PHE A 145 6.25 5.14 20.57
N GLU A 146 6.85 5.08 21.76
CA GLU A 146 6.45 4.19 22.86
C GLU A 146 4.96 4.30 23.24
N PRO A 147 4.32 5.50 23.24
CA PRO A 147 2.88 5.61 23.49
C PRO A 147 1.99 5.03 22.38
N ILE A 148 2.54 4.77 21.19
CA ILE A 148 1.80 4.38 19.98
C ILE A 148 2.10 2.91 19.60
N LEU A 149 3.35 2.47 19.84
CA LEU A 149 3.89 1.19 19.39
C LEU A 149 4.34 0.33 20.58
N LYS A 150 3.81 -0.89 20.66
CA LYS A 150 4.03 -1.81 21.79
C LYS A 150 5.46 -2.33 21.96
N SER A 151 6.23 -2.44 20.88
CA SER A 151 7.52 -3.13 20.92
C SER A 151 8.51 -2.66 19.87
N LYS A 152 9.64 -2.11 20.33
CA LYS A 152 10.77 -1.70 19.49
C LYS A 152 11.30 -2.84 18.62
N ARG A 153 11.53 -4.00 19.23
CA ARG A 153 12.00 -5.21 18.54
C ARG A 153 10.96 -5.77 17.58
N GLY A 154 9.67 -5.63 17.93
CA GLY A 154 8.57 -5.97 17.04
C GLY A 154 8.62 -5.16 15.74
N VAL A 155 8.80 -3.83 15.87
CA VAL A 155 8.91 -2.90 14.74
C VAL A 155 10.09 -3.27 13.86
N GLU A 156 11.28 -3.47 14.44
CA GLU A 156 12.48 -3.87 13.69
C GLU A 156 12.25 -5.14 12.88
N ARG A 157 11.63 -6.17 13.49
CA ARG A 157 11.31 -7.43 12.80
C ARG A 157 10.34 -7.23 11.64
N VAL A 158 9.24 -6.51 11.86
CA VAL A 158 8.21 -6.30 10.83
C VAL A 158 8.77 -5.46 9.68
N MET A 159 9.46 -4.37 9.99
CA MET A 159 10.06 -3.49 8.99
C MET A 159 11.16 -4.21 8.19
N ALA A 160 11.97 -5.06 8.83
CA ALA A 160 12.93 -5.91 8.12
C ALA A 160 12.24 -6.88 7.14
N SER A 161 11.14 -7.51 7.56
CA SER A 161 10.35 -8.40 6.69
C SER A 161 9.78 -7.63 5.48
N LEU A 162 9.17 -6.48 5.70
CA LEU A 162 8.62 -5.64 4.63
C LEU A 162 9.74 -5.14 3.69
N ASN A 163 10.91 -4.80 4.22
CA ASN A 163 12.04 -4.37 3.42
C ASN A 163 12.59 -5.47 2.49
N LEU A 164 12.50 -6.74 2.89
CA LEU A 164 12.86 -7.89 2.05
C LEU A 164 11.79 -8.14 0.97
N LEU A 165 10.52 -8.15 1.37
CA LEU A 165 9.38 -8.41 0.47
C LEU A 165 9.18 -7.30 -0.59
N ARG A 166 9.76 -6.12 -0.37
CA ARG A 166 9.78 -5.04 -1.37
C ARG A 166 10.44 -5.45 -2.69
N GLY A 167 11.42 -6.37 -2.64
CA GLY A 167 12.26 -6.71 -3.77
C GLY A 167 11.44 -7.21 -4.96
N PRO A 168 10.72 -8.34 -4.82
CA PRO A 168 9.88 -8.88 -5.88
C PRO A 168 8.85 -7.87 -6.42
N ILE A 169 8.19 -7.11 -5.53
CA ILE A 169 7.17 -6.12 -5.89
C ILE A 169 7.76 -4.99 -6.74
N ALA A 170 8.89 -4.43 -6.33
CA ALA A 170 9.53 -3.31 -7.04
C ALA A 170 10.25 -3.73 -8.34
N HIS A 171 10.56 -5.03 -8.49
CA HIS A 171 11.29 -5.57 -9.63
C HIS A 171 10.39 -6.30 -10.64
N CYS A 172 9.05 -6.17 -10.51
CA CYS A 172 8.07 -6.83 -11.37
C CYS A 172 8.32 -8.35 -11.47
N CYS A 173 8.60 -8.98 -10.33
CA CYS A 173 8.80 -10.43 -10.23
C CYS A 173 7.63 -11.05 -9.46
N PRO A 174 7.16 -12.24 -9.88
CA PRO A 174 6.08 -12.94 -9.19
C PRO A 174 6.52 -13.33 -7.79
N MET A 175 5.65 -13.09 -6.81
CA MET A 175 5.86 -13.55 -5.43
C MET A 175 5.49 -15.01 -5.30
N GLN A 176 6.28 -15.77 -4.54
CA GLN A 176 5.93 -17.13 -4.18
C GLN A 176 4.84 -17.14 -3.09
N GLU A 177 4.05 -18.21 -3.01
CA GLU A 177 2.92 -18.31 -2.06
C GLU A 177 3.37 -18.08 -0.61
N ASP A 178 4.55 -18.59 -0.23
CA ASP A 178 5.11 -18.38 1.10
C ASP A 178 5.52 -16.92 1.37
N GLU A 179 5.93 -16.18 0.34
CA GLU A 179 6.22 -14.74 0.42
C GLU A 179 4.93 -13.92 0.55
N VAL A 180 3.86 -14.32 -0.14
CA VAL A 180 2.53 -13.70 0.00
C VAL A 180 2.00 -13.87 1.41
N ASP A 181 2.14 -15.06 1.99
CA ASP A 181 1.75 -15.30 3.38
C ASP A 181 2.60 -14.51 4.38
N ARG A 182 3.90 -14.38 4.12
CA ARG A 182 4.78 -13.51 4.91
C ARG A 182 4.35 -12.04 4.83
N LEU A 183 3.96 -11.55 3.65
CA LEU A 183 3.45 -10.19 3.47
C LEU A 183 2.19 -9.97 4.31
N ARG A 184 1.21 -10.88 4.18
CA ARG A 184 -0.04 -10.82 4.95
C ARG A 184 0.22 -10.84 6.46
N LEU A 185 1.16 -11.67 6.92
CA LEU A 185 1.53 -11.75 8.33
C LEU A 185 2.24 -10.47 8.80
N ALA A 186 3.17 -9.93 8.01
CA ALA A 186 3.89 -8.70 8.34
C ALA A 186 2.93 -7.50 8.47
N VAL A 187 1.96 -7.38 7.55
CA VAL A 187 0.91 -6.36 7.60
C VAL A 187 0.07 -6.52 8.88
N LYS A 188 -0.40 -7.74 9.18
CA LYS A 188 -1.16 -8.01 10.42
C LYS A 188 -0.36 -7.70 11.67
N ASP A 189 0.91 -8.08 11.70
CA ASP A 189 1.81 -7.81 12.81
C ASP A 189 2.07 -6.31 12.99
N TRP A 190 2.18 -5.54 11.89
CA TRP A 190 2.24 -4.07 11.94
C TRP A 190 1.05 -3.49 12.72
N PHE A 191 -0.17 -3.81 12.31
CA PHE A 191 -1.37 -3.29 12.97
C PHE A 191 -1.55 -3.79 14.39
N ARG A 192 -1.07 -5.00 14.73
CA ARG A 192 -1.07 -5.49 16.11
C ARG A 192 -0.12 -4.73 17.03
N MET A 193 0.93 -4.10 16.48
CA MET A 193 1.84 -3.28 17.26
C MET A 193 1.28 -1.90 17.60
N ILE A 194 0.28 -1.43 16.84
CA ILE A 194 -0.41 -0.17 17.15
C ILE A 194 -1.34 -0.40 18.34
N GLY A 195 -1.25 0.48 19.35
CA GLY A 195 -2.17 0.54 20.49
C GLY A 195 -1.53 0.36 21.86
#